data_AF-A0A5K1CBR7-F1
#
_entry.id   AF-A0A5K1CBR7-F1
#
_cell.length_a   1.000
_cell.length_b   1.000
_cell.length_c   1.000
_cell.angle_alpha   90.00
_cell.angle_beta   90.00
_cell.angle_gamma   90.00
#
_symmetry.space_group_name_H-M   'P 1'
#
loop_
_entity.id
_entity.type
_entity.pdbx_description
1 polymer ?
#
loop_
_entity_poly.entity_id
_entity_poly.type
_entity_poly.pdbx_seq_one_letter_code
_entity_poly.pdbx_strand_id
1 'polypeptide(L)'
;SINLYKRILWQHLKPHLVRPLSYPVMASPANILVALFLAFAIVIGSSSAQLSTNFYDSRCPGIFAAVRAQVKGAVAREPRMGASLLRLFFHDCFVN
;
A
#
# COMPACT_ATOMS: atom_id res chain seq x y z
N SER A 1 -36.21 34.46 -9.33
CA SER A 1 -36.25 32.98 -9.34
C SER A 1 -35.02 32.32 -8.68
N ILE A 2 -33.78 32.71 -9.01
CA ILE A 2 -32.54 32.11 -8.48
C ILE A 2 -32.39 32.19 -6.94
N ASN A 3 -32.84 33.30 -6.32
CA ASN A 3 -32.71 33.48 -4.87
C ASN A 3 -33.62 32.57 -4.04
N LEU A 4 -34.75 32.10 -4.60
CA LEU A 4 -35.64 31.17 -3.91
C LEU A 4 -35.07 29.75 -3.94
N TYR A 5 -34.51 29.33 -5.09
CA TYR A 5 -33.83 28.04 -5.22
C TYR A 5 -32.62 27.95 -4.28
N LYS A 6 -31.80 29.01 -4.22
CA LYS A 6 -30.66 29.05 -3.29
C LYS A 6 -31.12 28.96 -1.83
N ARG A 7 -32.25 29.57 -1.46
CA ARG A 7 -32.78 29.54 -0.09
C ARG A 7 -33.36 28.16 0.28
N ILE A 8 -34.05 27.48 -0.65
CA ILE A 8 -34.57 26.11 -0.46
C ILE A 8 -33.41 25.10 -0.38
N LEU A 9 -32.40 25.23 -1.25
CA LEU A 9 -31.20 24.37 -1.22
C LEU A 9 -30.40 24.55 0.08
N TRP A 10 -30.33 25.78 0.62
CA TRP A 10 -29.71 26.05 1.91
C TRP A 10 -30.48 25.48 3.11
N GLN A 11 -31.82 25.40 3.05
CA GLN A 11 -32.63 24.81 4.13
C GLN A 11 -32.51 23.28 4.18
N HIS A 12 -32.31 22.60 3.04
CA HIS A 12 -32.24 21.14 2.98
C HIS A 12 -30.82 20.55 3.04
N LEU A 13 -29.77 21.26 2.57
CA LEU A 13 -28.43 20.67 2.44
C LEU A 13 -27.50 20.93 3.65
N LYS A 14 -27.83 21.90 4.51
CA LYS A 14 -27.01 22.23 5.70
C LYS A 14 -27.04 21.20 6.85
N PRO A 15 -28.09 20.40 7.11
CA PRO A 15 -28.11 19.49 8.26
C PRO A 15 -27.24 18.21 8.09
N HIS A 16 -26.59 18.03 6.94
CA HIS A 16 -25.72 16.87 6.66
C HIS A 16 -24.23 17.18 6.52
N LEU A 17 -23.82 18.44 6.33
CA LEU A 17 -22.41 18.79 6.05
C LEU A 17 -21.65 19.40 7.25
N VAL A 18 -22.30 19.52 8.42
CA VAL A 18 -21.67 20.02 9.65
C VAL A 18 -22.12 19.21 10.86
N ARG A 19 -22.05 17.87 10.75
CA ARG A 19 -21.93 17.06 11.96
C ARG A 19 -20.43 16.89 12.19
N PRO A 20 -19.79 17.73 13.02
CA PRO A 20 -18.59 17.27 13.67
C PRO A 20 -18.96 15.93 14.31
N LEU A 21 -18.13 14.92 14.11
CA LEU A 21 -18.11 13.76 14.97
C LEU A 21 -17.69 14.27 16.37
N SER A 22 -18.62 14.92 17.07
CA SER A 22 -18.54 15.27 18.48
C SER A 22 -18.81 14.03 19.31
N TYR A 23 -18.12 12.92 19.03
CA TYR A 23 -17.92 11.97 20.09
C TYR A 23 -16.90 12.62 21.03
N PRO A 24 -17.21 12.83 22.32
CA PRO A 24 -16.12 12.95 23.26
C PRO A 24 -15.36 11.64 23.12
N VAL A 25 -14.10 11.70 22.67
CA VAL A 25 -13.19 10.61 23.02
C VAL A 25 -13.13 10.71 24.54
N MET A 26 -13.95 9.90 25.22
CA MET A 26 -13.87 9.75 26.66
C MET A 26 -12.47 9.22 26.88
N ALA A 27 -11.57 10.07 27.37
CA ALA A 27 -10.23 9.69 27.79
C ALA A 27 -10.34 8.86 29.08
N SER A 28 -10.98 7.70 28.99
CA SER A 28 -10.76 6.61 29.92
C SER A 28 -9.28 6.22 29.80
N PRO A 29 -8.57 5.96 30.91
CA PRO A 29 -7.17 5.53 30.85
C PRO A 29 -6.99 4.30 29.95
N ALA A 30 -8.01 3.45 29.85
CA ALA A 30 -8.04 2.31 28.93
C ALA A 30 -7.98 2.71 27.44
N ASN A 31 -8.66 3.77 27.02
CA ASN A 31 -8.67 4.23 25.63
C ASN A 31 -7.33 4.84 25.22
N ILE A 32 -6.64 5.50 26.16
CA ILE A 32 -5.29 6.02 25.94
C ILE A 32 -4.31 4.85 25.76
N LEU A 33 -4.39 3.82 26.61
CA LEU A 33 -3.53 2.64 26.50
C LEU A 33 -3.76 1.89 25.18
N VAL A 34 -5.00 1.75 24.72
CA VAL A 34 -5.34 1.14 23.43
C VAL A 34 -4.77 1.97 22.27
N ALA A 35 -4.91 3.29 22.31
CA ALA A 35 -4.36 4.17 21.27
C ALA A 35 -2.83 4.11 21.21
N LEU A 36 -2.16 4.07 22.36
CA LEU A 36 -0.70 3.93 22.45
C LEU A 36 -0.22 2.57 21.93
N PHE A 37 -0.93 1.50 22.28
CA PHE A 37 -0.63 0.15 21.78
C PHE A 37 -0.79 0.08 20.26
N LEU A 38 -1.85 0.66 19.71
CA LEU A 38 -2.08 0.73 18.27
C LEU A 38 -1.00 1.56 17.56
N ALA A 39 -0.63 2.72 18.10
CA ALA A 39 0.44 3.55 17.56
C ALA A 39 1.80 2.80 17.57
N PHE A 40 2.10 2.10 18.66
CA PHE A 40 3.31 1.28 18.79
C PHE A 40 3.33 0.11 17.79
N ALA A 41 2.20 -0.57 17.60
CA ALA A 41 2.07 -1.64 16.62
C ALA A 41 2.29 -1.14 15.18
N ILE A 42 1.79 0.05 14.84
CA ILE A 42 2.01 0.66 13.51
C ILE A 42 3.49 1.00 13.30
N VAL A 43 4.17 1.55 14.31
CA VAL A 43 5.60 1.89 14.23
C VAL A 43 6.47 0.63 14.07
N ILE A 44 6.16 -0.46 14.78
CA ILE A 44 6.91 -1.73 14.66
C ILE A 44 6.61 -2.47 13.35
N GLY A 45 5.36 -2.42 12.89
CA GLY A 45 4.94 -3.06 11.64
C GLY A 45 5.41 -2.34 10.37
N SER A 46 6.01 -1.16 10.50
CA SER A 46 6.51 -0.38 9.37
C SER A 46 7.90 -0.89 8.94
N SER A 47 7.94 -1.83 8.00
CA SER A 47 9.18 -2.24 7.34
C SER A 47 9.50 -1.31 6.16
N SER A 48 10.68 -0.69 6.18
CA SER A 48 11.18 0.10 5.04
C SER A 48 12.02 -0.80 4.12
N ALA A 49 11.39 -1.33 3.08
CA ALA A 49 12.10 -2.07 2.04
C ALA A 49 12.86 -1.09 1.13
N GLN A 50 14.17 -0.94 1.35
CA GLN A 50 15.04 -0.07 0.53
C GLN A 50 15.34 -0.75 -0.81
N LEU A 51 14.40 -0.66 -1.76
CA LEU A 51 14.61 -1.13 -3.13
C LEU A 51 15.16 0.00 -4.01
N SER A 52 16.16 -0.34 -4.82
CA SER A 52 16.68 0.52 -5.87
C SER A 52 16.86 -0.30 -7.14
N THR A 53 16.49 0.28 -8.28
CA THR A 53 16.69 -0.37 -9.60
C THR A 53 18.17 -0.53 -9.96
N ASN A 54 19.04 0.23 -9.31
CA ASN A 54 20.48 0.30 -9.59
C ASN A 54 21.32 -0.34 -8.47
N PHE A 55 20.69 -1.13 -7.60
CA PHE A 55 21.31 -1.71 -6.41
C PHE A 55 22.61 -2.48 -6.72
N TYR A 56 22.70 -3.11 -7.88
CA TYR A 56 23.85 -3.93 -8.29
C TYR A 56 24.84 -3.21 -9.20
N ASP A 57 24.57 -1.98 -9.65
CA ASP A 57 25.34 -1.34 -10.73
C ASP A 57 26.84 -1.19 -10.41
N SER A 58 27.17 -0.91 -9.14
CA SER A 58 28.55 -0.74 -8.68
C SER A 58 29.28 -2.04 -8.36
N ARG A 59 28.53 -3.14 -8.14
CA ARG A 59 29.08 -4.39 -7.58
C ARG A 59 29.04 -5.55 -8.57
N CYS A 60 28.01 -5.59 -9.41
CA CYS A 60 27.85 -6.55 -10.50
C CYS A 60 27.20 -5.85 -11.71
N PRO A 61 27.98 -5.03 -12.45
CA PRO A 61 27.47 -4.34 -13.62
C PRO A 61 27.00 -5.36 -14.67
N GLY A 62 25.81 -5.14 -15.22
CA GLY A 62 25.23 -6.01 -16.26
C GLY A 62 24.51 -7.26 -15.74
N ILE A 63 24.35 -7.44 -14.42
CA ILE A 63 23.61 -8.59 -13.87
C ILE A 63 22.20 -8.73 -14.46
N PHE A 64 21.48 -7.62 -14.62
CA PHE A 64 20.13 -7.64 -15.20
C PHE A 64 20.14 -8.06 -16.67
N ALA A 65 21.19 -7.71 -17.43
CA ALA A 65 21.34 -8.14 -18.82
C ALA A 65 21.64 -9.64 -18.90
N ALA A 66 22.53 -10.14 -18.05
CA ALA A 66 22.88 -11.56 -17.96
C ALA A 66 21.65 -12.42 -17.57
N VAL A 67 20.94 -12.04 -16.51
CA VAL A 67 19.71 -12.73 -16.08
C VAL A 67 18.66 -12.71 -17.19
N ARG A 68 18.44 -11.56 -17.84
CA ARG A 68 17.51 -11.45 -18.97
C ARG A 68 17.87 -12.39 -20.11
N ALA A 69 19.15 -12.49 -20.47
CA ALA A 69 19.61 -13.38 -21.53
C ALA A 69 19.32 -14.86 -21.19
N GLN A 70 19.64 -15.28 -19.96
CA GLN A 70 19.39 -16.65 -19.51
C GLN A 70 17.91 -16.99 -19.44
N VAL A 71 17.09 -16.11 -18.84
CA VAL A 71 15.63 -16.31 -18.77
C VAL A 71 15.01 -16.37 -20.17
N LYS A 72 15.44 -15.49 -21.10
CA LYS A 72 14.99 -15.55 -22.49
C LYS A 72 15.35 -16.87 -23.15
N GLY A 73 16.58 -17.35 -22.98
CA GLY A 73 17.02 -18.64 -23.52
C GLY A 73 16.20 -19.81 -22.96
N ALA A 74 15.96 -19.82 -21.64
CA ALA A 74 15.17 -20.86 -20.99
C ALA A 74 13.71 -20.88 -21.46
N VAL A 75 13.08 -19.70 -21.58
CA VAL A 75 11.69 -19.58 -22.07
C VAL A 75 11.58 -19.91 -23.57
N ALA A 76 12.57 -19.54 -24.38
CA ALA A 76 12.59 -19.90 -25.80
C ALA A 76 12.71 -21.42 -26.00
N ARG A 77 13.47 -22.10 -25.14
CA ARG A 77 13.59 -23.56 -25.15
C ARG A 77 12.31 -24.25 -24.67
N GLU A 78 11.72 -23.74 -23.58
CA GLU A 78 10.50 -24.28 -22.97
C GLU A 78 9.57 -23.14 -22.52
N PRO A 79 8.52 -22.81 -23.28
CA PRO A 79 7.66 -21.66 -22.98
C PRO A 79 7.02 -21.71 -21.59
N ARG A 80 6.75 -22.92 -21.08
CA ARG A 80 6.18 -23.14 -19.74
C ARG A 80 7.09 -22.63 -18.61
N MET A 81 8.40 -22.53 -18.83
CA MET A 81 9.36 -22.07 -17.82
C MET A 81 9.08 -20.64 -17.33
N GLY A 82 8.54 -19.77 -18.19
CA GLY A 82 8.16 -18.41 -17.78
C GLY A 82 7.09 -18.41 -16.70
N ALA A 83 6.07 -19.26 -16.84
CA ALA A 83 5.02 -19.42 -15.85
C ALA A 83 5.54 -20.07 -14.56
N SER A 84 6.44 -21.05 -14.67
CA SER A 84 7.07 -21.69 -13.51
C SER A 84 7.89 -20.70 -12.67
N LEU A 85 8.71 -19.85 -13.32
CA LEU A 85 9.48 -18.80 -12.64
C LEU A 85 8.58 -17.79 -11.92
N LEU A 86 7.50 -17.37 -12.58
CA LEU A 86 6.54 -16.45 -11.99
C LEU A 86 5.85 -17.07 -10.76
N ARG A 87 5.44 -18.34 -10.86
CA ARG A 87 4.84 -19.07 -9.73
C ARG A 87 5.81 -19.20 -8.56
N LEU A 88 7.09 -19.50 -8.83
CA LEU A 88 8.13 -19.60 -7.81
C LEU A 88 8.32 -18.26 -7.09
N PHE A 89 8.41 -17.16 -7.84
CA PHE A 89 8.52 -15.81 -7.25
C PHE A 89 7.35 -15.50 -6.31
N PHE A 90 6.12 -15.77 -6.74
CA PHE A 90 4.96 -15.56 -5.89
C PHE A 90 4.93 -16.48 -4.67
N HIS A 91 5.37 -17.72 -4.82
CA HIS A 91 5.45 -18.68 -3.72
C HIS A 91 6.43 -18.20 -2.63
N ASP A 92 7.61 -17.72 -3.02
CA ASP A 92 8.62 -17.22 -2.07
C ASP A 92 8.18 -15.93 -1.36
N CYS A 93 7.39 -15.07 -2.02
CA CYS A 93 6.94 -13.82 -1.43
C CYS A 93 5.70 -13.95 -0.55
N PHE A 94 4.82 -14.94 -0.77
CA PHE A 94 3.55 -15.08 -0.03
C PHE A 94 3.57 -16.13 1.08
N VAL A 95 4.58 -16.99 1.16
CA VAL A 95 4.67 -18.09 2.15
C VAL A 95 5.49 -17.69 3.38
N ASN A 96 5.56 -16.40 3.71
CA ASN A 96 6.23 -15.87 4.91
C ASN A 96 5.35 -14.83 5.61
#